data_AF-A0AA39TP67-F1
#
_entry.id   AF-A0AA39TP67-F1
#
_cell.length_a   1.000
_cell.length_b   1.000
_cell.length_c   1.000
_cell.angle_alpha   90.00
_cell.angle_beta   90.00
_cell.angle_gamma   90.00
#
_symmetry.space_group_name_H-M   'P 1'
#
loop_
_entity.id
_entity.type
_entity.pdbx_description
1 polymer ?
#
loop_
_entity_poly.entity_id
_entity_poly.type
_entity_poly.pdbx_seq_one_letter_code
_entity_poly.pdbx_strand_id
1 'polypeptide(L)'
;MYSGMVGVRTPGRSARHNFWPALQPLVETMINQYDAPYDADHPMRTPFDAMCEILGFGLRHGVETVYDIFLDMRCLEVFGSHSLRPSLVTVINGYVAGLAALDTSIDLQRHLDYLHEPENLFLACCIPITNGWNACGESLNNVFPPPPRLSEDICTDIRALASLRPSDPSWDQCRRKLRDLLQDDEGEFFVKQQKWTPHGFESLKPEAIDEAKNNIRLALGKLDEIFSGSVNTYSMHSHESMVRPFFGRIYRYLRYPRCPEKDEVQVQV
;
A
#
# COMPACT_ATOMS: atom_id res chain seq x y z
N MET A 1 46.34 39.47 -29.51
CA MET A 1 44.89 39.21 -29.63
C MET A 1 44.68 37.71 -29.70
N TYR A 2 44.30 37.05 -28.60
CA TYR A 2 43.63 35.75 -28.60
C TYR A 2 42.71 35.75 -27.38
N SER A 3 41.41 35.82 -27.66
CA SER A 3 40.32 35.80 -26.68
C SER A 3 39.88 34.35 -26.49
N GLY A 4 40.21 33.76 -25.35
CA GLY A 4 39.71 32.44 -24.95
C GLY A 4 38.30 32.57 -24.36
N MET A 5 37.28 32.34 -25.17
CA MET A 5 35.92 32.09 -24.68
C MET A 5 35.87 30.69 -24.07
N VAL A 6 35.80 30.65 -22.73
CA VAL A 6 35.41 29.45 -21.99
C VAL A 6 33.92 29.24 -22.24
N GLY A 7 33.60 28.27 -23.10
CA GLY A 7 32.24 27.77 -23.26
C GLY A 7 31.80 27.11 -21.96
N VAL A 8 30.99 27.81 -21.17
CA VAL A 8 30.25 27.24 -20.05
C VAL A 8 29.28 26.21 -20.62
N ARG A 9 29.65 24.94 -20.55
CA ARG A 9 28.70 23.83 -20.71
C ARG A 9 27.76 23.86 -19.50
N THR A 10 26.62 24.52 -19.64
CA THR A 10 25.45 24.20 -18.81
C THR A 10 25.06 22.75 -19.11
N PRO A 11 24.97 21.86 -18.12
CA PRO A 11 24.35 20.57 -18.35
C PRO A 11 22.88 20.84 -18.65
N GLY A 12 22.47 20.54 -19.89
CA GLY A 12 21.08 20.55 -20.27
C GLY A 12 20.31 19.69 -19.28
N ARG A 13 19.38 20.31 -18.54
CA ARG A 13 18.28 19.61 -17.92
C ARG A 13 17.62 18.83 -19.05
N SER A 14 17.87 17.53 -19.11
CA SER A 14 17.04 16.61 -19.89
C SER A 14 15.61 16.87 -19.45
N ALA A 15 14.78 17.34 -20.38
CA ALA A 15 13.36 17.48 -20.18
C ALA A 15 12.84 16.07 -19.93
N ARG A 16 12.83 15.65 -18.66
CA ARG A 16 12.14 14.44 -18.23
C ARG A 16 10.71 14.63 -18.70
N HIS A 17 10.28 13.83 -19.66
CA HIS A 17 8.88 13.75 -20.03
C HIS A 17 8.09 13.54 -18.74
N ASN A 18 7.27 14.53 -18.37
CA ASN A 18 6.39 14.40 -17.23
C ASN A 18 5.37 13.33 -17.60
N PHE A 19 5.65 12.09 -17.21
CA PHE A 19 4.79 10.92 -17.38
C PHE A 19 3.50 11.05 -16.55
N TRP A 20 3.53 11.92 -15.53
CA TRP A 20 2.53 12.00 -14.48
C TRP A 20 1.15 12.53 -14.88
N PRO A 21 0.98 13.49 -15.82
CA PRO A 21 -0.35 13.86 -16.32
C PRO A 21 -1.07 12.73 -17.07
N ALA A 22 -0.33 11.75 -17.61
CA ALA A 22 -0.91 10.55 -18.22
C ALA A 22 -1.37 9.51 -17.17
N LEU A 23 -1.01 9.70 -15.90
CA LEU A 23 -1.36 8.80 -14.81
C LEU A 23 -2.83 8.96 -14.39
N GLN A 24 -3.39 10.17 -14.45
CA GLN A 24 -4.76 10.43 -14.01
C GLN A 24 -5.82 9.67 -14.84
N PRO A 25 -5.84 9.74 -16.19
CA PRO A 25 -6.77 8.93 -17.00
C PRO A 25 -6.61 7.44 -16.77
N LEU A 26 -5.40 7.02 -16.43
CA LEU A 26 -5.09 5.62 -16.16
C LEU A 26 -5.67 5.20 -14.79
N VAL A 27 -5.54 6.02 -13.75
CA VAL A 27 -6.23 5.83 -12.46
C VAL A 27 -7.74 5.76 -12.64
N GLU A 28 -8.34 6.69 -13.38
CA GLU A 28 -9.78 6.69 -13.69
C GLU A 28 -10.21 5.39 -14.39
N THR A 29 -9.48 4.99 -15.44
CA THR A 29 -9.79 3.77 -16.20
C THR A 29 -9.80 2.54 -15.30
N MET A 30 -8.96 2.50 -14.27
CA MET A 30 -8.86 1.34 -13.40
C MET A 30 -9.82 1.34 -12.23
N ILE A 31 -10.24 2.52 -11.75
CA ILE A 31 -11.39 2.59 -10.86
C ILE A 31 -12.59 1.95 -11.58
N ASN A 32 -12.75 2.23 -12.88
CA ASN A 32 -13.77 1.60 -13.70
C ASN A 32 -13.56 0.09 -13.95
N GLN A 33 -12.34 -0.41 -13.75
CA GLN A 33 -11.99 -1.83 -13.92
C GLN A 33 -11.67 -2.51 -12.57
N TYR A 34 -12.01 -1.89 -11.45
CA TYR A 34 -11.59 -2.36 -10.12
C TYR A 34 -12.04 -3.82 -9.88
N ASP A 35 -13.31 -4.08 -10.19
CA ASP A 35 -13.97 -5.38 -10.07
C ASP A 35 -14.01 -6.16 -11.39
N ALA A 36 -13.22 -5.75 -12.39
CA ALA A 36 -13.22 -6.40 -13.69
C ALA A 36 -12.81 -7.88 -13.55
N PRO A 37 -13.55 -8.81 -14.20
CA PRO A 37 -13.25 -10.23 -14.12
C PRO A 37 -11.88 -10.53 -14.74
N TYR A 38 -11.24 -11.53 -14.18
CA TYR A 38 -9.93 -12.02 -14.61
C TYR A 38 -9.94 -12.44 -16.09
N ASP A 39 -8.89 -12.05 -16.82
CA ASP A 39 -8.58 -12.59 -18.14
C ASP A 39 -7.62 -13.78 -17.98
N ALA A 40 -8.10 -14.98 -18.34
CA ALA A 40 -7.34 -16.22 -18.27
C ALA A 40 -6.05 -16.21 -19.11
N ASP A 41 -5.98 -15.32 -20.10
CA ASP A 41 -4.84 -15.19 -21.00
C ASP A 41 -3.68 -14.38 -20.40
N HIS A 42 -3.89 -13.68 -19.26
CA HIS A 42 -2.88 -12.82 -18.62
C HIS A 42 -2.67 -13.16 -17.13
N PRO A 43 -2.05 -14.31 -16.80
CA PRO A 43 -2.00 -14.87 -15.44
C PRO A 43 -1.12 -14.13 -14.43
N MET A 44 -0.39 -13.09 -14.84
CA MET A 44 0.69 -12.53 -14.02
C MET A 44 0.31 -11.28 -13.22
N ARG A 45 -0.75 -10.53 -13.57
CA ARG A 45 -1.26 -9.36 -12.81
C ARG A 45 -2.46 -8.72 -13.52
N THR A 46 -3.47 -8.28 -12.77
CA THR A 46 -4.51 -7.43 -13.34
C THR A 46 -3.98 -6.00 -13.58
N PRO A 47 -4.55 -5.22 -14.51
CA PRO A 47 -4.19 -3.80 -14.68
C PRO A 47 -4.25 -3.00 -13.37
N PHE A 48 -5.24 -3.31 -12.52
CA PHE A 48 -5.39 -2.71 -11.20
C PHE A 48 -4.20 -2.98 -10.28
N ASP A 49 -3.70 -4.23 -10.24
CA ASP A 49 -2.56 -4.59 -9.38
C ASP A 49 -1.27 -3.87 -9.82
N ALA A 50 -1.01 -3.83 -11.12
CA ALA A 50 0.16 -3.14 -11.68
C ALA A 50 0.20 -1.66 -11.29
N MET A 51 -0.96 -1.03 -11.17
CA MET A 51 -1.04 0.36 -10.80
C MET A 51 -1.07 0.65 -9.32
N CYS A 52 -1.61 -0.24 -8.52
CA CYS A 52 -1.38 -0.16 -7.08
C CYS A 52 0.13 -0.12 -6.77
N GLU A 53 0.94 -0.82 -7.56
CA GLU A 53 2.40 -0.75 -7.46
C GLU A 53 2.96 0.59 -7.92
N ILE A 54 2.52 1.11 -9.07
CA ILE A 54 2.97 2.42 -9.58
C ILE A 54 2.58 3.54 -8.60
N LEU A 55 1.33 3.57 -8.13
CA LEU A 55 0.84 4.51 -7.14
C LEU A 55 1.62 4.39 -5.83
N GLY A 56 1.72 3.19 -5.26
CA GLY A 56 2.45 2.97 -4.01
C GLY A 56 3.93 3.33 -4.12
N PHE A 57 4.57 3.07 -5.27
CA PHE A 57 5.94 3.48 -5.53
C PHE A 57 6.07 5.01 -5.64
N GLY A 58 5.17 5.67 -6.36
CA GLY A 58 5.16 7.13 -6.52
C GLY A 58 4.94 7.85 -5.19
N LEU A 59 3.95 7.41 -4.41
CA LEU A 59 3.66 7.95 -3.08
C LEU A 59 4.86 7.76 -2.15
N ARG A 60 5.47 6.58 -2.12
CA ARG A 60 6.66 6.32 -1.29
C ARG A 60 7.82 7.28 -1.58
N HIS A 61 7.98 7.70 -2.83
CA HIS A 61 9.06 8.58 -3.26
C HIS A 61 8.68 10.06 -3.26
N GLY A 62 7.54 10.44 -2.66
CA GLY A 62 7.17 11.85 -2.54
C GLY A 62 6.83 12.51 -3.88
N VAL A 63 6.36 11.76 -4.88
CA VAL A 63 6.02 12.35 -6.18
C VAL A 63 4.72 13.16 -6.04
N GLU A 64 4.85 14.50 -5.99
CA GLU A 64 3.74 15.45 -5.76
C GLU A 64 2.50 15.16 -6.61
N THR A 65 2.65 14.95 -7.91
CA THR A 65 1.50 14.66 -8.80
C THR A 65 0.75 13.37 -8.42
N VAL A 66 1.43 12.37 -7.86
CA VAL A 66 0.78 11.13 -7.41
C VAL A 66 -0.02 11.37 -6.13
N TYR A 67 0.49 12.24 -5.27
CA TYR A 67 -0.24 12.73 -4.09
C TYR A 67 -1.49 13.50 -4.51
N ASP A 68 -1.38 14.45 -5.44
CA ASP A 68 -2.53 15.19 -5.98
C ASP A 68 -3.61 14.25 -6.53
N ILE A 69 -3.21 13.30 -7.39
CA ILE A 69 -4.13 12.28 -7.94
C ILE A 69 -4.78 11.45 -6.82
N PHE A 70 -4.02 11.06 -5.80
CA PHE A 70 -4.54 10.25 -4.70
C PHE A 70 -5.65 10.97 -3.92
N LEU A 71 -5.50 12.29 -3.68
CA LEU A 71 -6.53 13.12 -3.05
C LEU A 71 -7.69 13.45 -3.98
N ASP A 72 -7.40 13.91 -5.19
CA ASP A 72 -8.41 14.37 -6.14
C ASP A 72 -9.35 13.23 -6.55
N MET A 73 -8.81 12.01 -6.66
CA MET A 73 -9.60 10.79 -6.92
C MET A 73 -10.21 10.17 -5.66
N ARG A 74 -9.98 10.76 -4.47
CA ARG A 74 -10.45 10.26 -3.18
C ARG A 74 -10.18 8.77 -3.01
N CYS A 75 -8.95 8.33 -3.30
CA CYS A 75 -8.62 6.92 -3.48
C CYS A 75 -9.03 6.03 -2.30
N LEU A 76 -8.90 6.48 -1.04
CA LEU A 76 -9.29 5.66 0.12
C LEU A 76 -10.79 5.35 0.12
N GLU A 77 -11.62 6.30 -0.28
CA GLU A 77 -13.07 6.13 -0.32
C GLU A 77 -13.50 5.21 -1.44
N VAL A 78 -12.83 5.33 -2.59
CA VAL A 78 -12.99 4.39 -3.70
C VAL A 78 -12.65 2.99 -3.22
N PHE A 79 -11.49 2.79 -2.58
CA PHE A 79 -11.10 1.48 -2.06
C PHE A 79 -12.11 0.92 -1.06
N GLY A 80 -12.69 1.77 -0.19
CA GLY A 80 -13.73 1.38 0.75
C GLY A 80 -15.06 0.97 0.12
N SER A 81 -15.29 1.32 -1.15
CA SER A 81 -16.49 0.97 -1.89
C SER A 81 -16.38 -0.37 -2.62
N HIS A 82 -15.20 -1.01 -2.59
CA HIS A 82 -14.92 -2.27 -3.26
C HIS A 82 -14.30 -3.31 -2.31
N SER A 83 -14.12 -4.54 -2.81
CA SER A 83 -13.33 -5.55 -2.10
C SER A 83 -11.89 -5.06 -1.87
N LEU A 84 -11.38 -5.22 -0.65
CA LEU A 84 -10.01 -4.82 -0.33
C LEU A 84 -9.04 -5.83 -0.95
N ARG A 85 -8.26 -5.38 -1.94
CA ARG A 85 -7.31 -6.20 -2.68
C ARG A 85 -5.90 -6.13 -2.08
N PRO A 86 -5.05 -7.16 -2.26
CA PRO A 86 -3.69 -7.23 -1.71
C PRO A 86 -2.81 -6.06 -2.11
N SER A 87 -2.92 -5.68 -3.37
CA SER A 87 -2.09 -4.66 -3.98
C SER A 87 -2.30 -3.30 -3.32
N LEU A 88 -3.45 -3.07 -2.67
CA LEU A 88 -3.71 -1.86 -1.89
C LEU A 88 -2.74 -1.69 -0.71
N VAL A 89 -2.19 -2.79 -0.15
CA VAL A 89 -1.18 -2.70 0.91
C VAL A 89 0.03 -1.91 0.44
N THR A 90 0.46 -2.11 -0.82
CA THR A 90 1.57 -1.36 -1.42
C THR A 90 1.26 0.12 -1.51
N VAL A 91 0.01 0.47 -1.83
CA VAL A 91 -0.47 1.86 -1.91
C VAL A 91 -0.45 2.51 -0.53
N ILE A 92 -1.09 1.89 0.47
CA ILE A 92 -1.17 2.42 1.84
C ILE A 92 0.22 2.56 2.45
N ASN A 93 1.07 1.53 2.34
CA ASN A 93 2.42 1.58 2.87
C ASN A 93 3.27 2.62 2.14
N GLY A 94 3.05 2.82 0.84
CA GLY A 94 3.68 3.90 0.08
C GLY A 94 3.24 5.28 0.57
N TYR A 95 1.94 5.47 0.75
CA TYR A 95 1.35 6.71 1.23
C TYR A 95 1.87 7.09 2.61
N VAL A 96 1.78 6.17 3.58
CA VAL A 96 2.27 6.38 4.95
C VAL A 96 3.77 6.67 4.98
N ALA A 97 4.58 5.88 4.27
CA ALA A 97 6.02 6.06 4.24
C ALA A 97 6.42 7.41 3.64
N GLY A 98 5.76 7.82 2.55
CA GLY A 98 6.05 9.10 1.93
C GLY A 98 5.57 10.27 2.79
N LEU A 99 4.40 10.19 3.44
CA LEU A 99 3.93 11.21 4.39
C LEU A 99 4.89 11.38 5.58
N ALA A 100 5.44 10.29 6.09
CA ALA A 100 6.45 10.32 7.16
C ALA A 100 7.78 10.96 6.72
N ALA A 101 8.05 11.01 5.42
CA ALA A 101 9.28 11.56 4.84
C ALA A 101 9.13 12.99 4.29
N LEU A 102 7.89 13.48 4.13
CA LEU A 102 7.63 14.85 3.68
C LEU A 102 7.88 15.82 4.85
N ASP A 103 8.59 16.90 4.57
CA ASP A 103 8.73 18.02 5.51
C ASP A 103 7.45 18.89 5.51
N THR A 104 7.23 19.65 6.59
CA THR A 104 6.04 20.44 6.94
C THR A 104 5.53 21.42 5.87
N SER A 105 5.04 20.91 4.74
CA SER A 105 4.35 21.66 3.70
C SER A 105 2.85 21.73 3.97
N ILE A 106 2.17 22.71 3.38
CA ILE A 106 0.70 22.82 3.45
C ILE A 106 0.04 21.57 2.83
N ASP A 107 0.67 20.99 1.80
CA ASP A 107 0.18 19.79 1.14
C ASP A 107 0.22 18.58 2.08
N LEU A 108 1.29 18.42 2.88
CA LEU A 108 1.37 17.36 3.90
C LEU A 108 0.19 17.41 4.89
N GLN A 109 -0.15 18.61 5.38
CA GLN A 109 -1.24 18.77 6.33
C GLN A 109 -2.58 18.34 5.71
N ARG A 110 -2.85 18.73 4.45
CA ARG A 110 -4.06 18.32 3.72
C ARG A 110 -4.16 16.80 3.61
N HIS A 111 -3.05 16.12 3.30
CA HIS A 111 -3.02 14.67 3.21
C HIS A 111 -3.22 13.97 4.55
N LEU A 112 -2.64 14.50 5.61
CA LEU A 112 -2.82 13.98 6.95
C LEU A 112 -4.26 14.18 7.44
N ASP A 113 -4.88 15.33 7.14
CA ASP A 113 -6.29 15.59 7.46
C ASP A 113 -7.20 14.60 6.72
N TYR A 114 -6.98 14.40 5.41
CA TYR A 114 -7.71 13.39 4.62
C TYR A 114 -7.55 11.97 5.20
N LEU A 115 -6.32 11.57 5.53
CA LEU A 115 -6.04 10.24 6.10
C LEU A 115 -6.70 10.02 7.46
N HIS A 116 -6.81 11.07 8.28
CA HIS A 116 -7.38 11.01 9.63
C HIS A 116 -8.88 11.32 9.67
N GLU A 117 -9.54 11.47 8.51
CA GLU A 117 -10.99 11.31 8.47
C GLU A 117 -11.35 9.90 8.96
N PRO A 118 -12.39 9.73 9.80
CA PRO A 118 -12.57 8.47 10.53
C PRO A 118 -12.75 7.23 9.65
N GLU A 119 -13.39 7.38 8.50
CA GLU A 119 -13.62 6.33 7.51
C GLU A 119 -12.33 5.99 6.77
N ASN A 120 -11.54 6.99 6.38
CA ASN A 120 -10.27 6.82 5.69
C ASN A 120 -9.23 6.16 6.58
N LEU A 121 -9.13 6.58 7.85
CA LEU A 121 -8.21 5.97 8.82
C LEU A 121 -8.57 4.51 9.08
N PHE A 122 -9.86 4.22 9.24
CA PHE A 122 -10.37 2.87 9.39
C PHE A 122 -10.00 2.00 8.18
N LEU A 123 -10.20 2.49 6.95
CA LEU A 123 -9.83 1.76 5.73
C LEU A 123 -8.32 1.57 5.61
N ALA A 124 -7.52 2.60 5.91
CA ALA A 124 -6.07 2.52 5.93
C ALA A 124 -5.54 1.51 6.96
N CYS A 125 -6.27 1.27 8.06
CA CYS A 125 -5.98 0.17 8.98
C CYS A 125 -6.45 -1.18 8.43
N CYS A 126 -7.67 -1.26 7.93
CA CYS A 126 -8.26 -2.50 7.44
C CYS A 126 -7.45 -3.10 6.28
N ILE A 127 -7.00 -2.29 5.32
CA ILE A 127 -6.24 -2.77 4.15
C ILE A 127 -5.05 -3.65 4.56
N PRO A 128 -4.07 -3.21 5.38
CA PRO A 128 -2.97 -4.06 5.78
C PRO A 128 -3.37 -5.22 6.71
N ILE A 129 -4.42 -5.06 7.52
CA ILE A 129 -4.91 -6.09 8.46
C ILE A 129 -5.57 -7.26 7.73
N THR A 130 -6.45 -6.98 6.77
CA THR A 130 -7.25 -7.97 6.05
C THR A 130 -6.52 -8.52 4.84
N ASN A 131 -5.56 -7.80 4.25
CA ASN A 131 -4.82 -8.34 3.11
C ASN A 131 -3.61 -9.22 3.48
N GLY A 132 -3.62 -9.81 4.68
CA GLY A 132 -2.68 -10.85 5.07
C GLY A 132 -2.88 -12.20 4.36
N TRP A 133 -4.06 -12.44 3.81
CA TRP A 133 -4.56 -13.77 3.40
C TRP A 133 -4.37 -14.14 1.94
N ASN A 134 -3.94 -13.18 1.13
CA ASN A 134 -3.86 -13.34 -0.30
C ASN A 134 -2.49 -13.89 -0.75
N ALA A 135 -1.76 -14.51 0.18
CA ALA A 135 -0.76 -15.51 -0.14
C ALA A 135 -1.44 -16.78 -0.66
N CYS A 136 -1.95 -16.71 -1.89
CA CYS A 136 -2.42 -17.79 -2.75
C CYS A 136 -3.46 -18.78 -2.18
N GLY A 137 -4.58 -18.91 -2.89
CA GLY A 137 -5.22 -20.23 -2.98
C GLY A 137 -4.22 -21.26 -3.51
N GLU A 138 -4.33 -22.50 -3.04
CA GLU A 138 -3.56 -23.66 -3.46
C GLU A 138 -3.57 -23.82 -5.00
N SER A 139 -2.67 -23.13 -5.70
CA SER A 139 -2.43 -23.35 -7.12
C SER A 139 -1.09 -24.05 -7.25
N LEU A 140 -1.15 -25.33 -7.62
CA LEU A 140 -0.01 -26.18 -7.95
C LEU A 140 0.92 -25.59 -9.03
N ASN A 141 0.50 -24.52 -9.73
CA ASN A 141 1.22 -23.92 -10.84
C ASN A 141 1.74 -22.49 -10.59
N ASN A 142 1.49 -21.90 -9.41
CA ASN A 142 2.13 -20.64 -9.03
C ASN A 142 3.54 -20.93 -8.53
N VAL A 143 4.54 -20.72 -9.40
CA VAL A 143 5.95 -21.02 -9.13
C VAL A 143 6.47 -20.32 -7.87
N PHE A 144 5.85 -19.20 -7.44
CA PHE A 144 6.07 -18.61 -6.11
C PHE A 144 4.81 -17.88 -5.62
N PRO A 145 3.99 -18.46 -4.72
CA PRO A 145 2.99 -17.67 -4.01
C PRO A 145 3.70 -16.53 -3.23
N PRO A 146 3.16 -15.30 -3.18
CA PRO A 146 3.71 -14.29 -2.30
C PRO A 146 3.68 -14.83 -0.87
N PRO A 147 4.73 -14.63 -0.06
CA PRO A 147 4.78 -15.22 1.27
C PRO A 147 3.61 -14.71 2.11
N PRO A 148 3.03 -15.56 2.98
CA PRO A 148 2.01 -15.13 3.93
C PRO A 148 2.54 -13.94 4.73
N ARG A 149 1.68 -12.92 4.91
CA ARG A 149 2.07 -11.76 5.71
C ARG A 149 2.28 -12.22 7.14
N LEU A 150 3.45 -11.91 7.68
CA LEU A 150 3.72 -12.24 9.07
C LEU A 150 2.97 -11.26 9.97
N SER A 151 2.55 -11.72 11.15
CA SER A 151 1.97 -10.88 12.20
C SER A 151 2.83 -9.64 12.48
N GLU A 152 4.16 -9.77 12.38
CA GLU A 152 5.11 -8.67 12.53
C GLU A 152 4.97 -7.59 11.44
N ASP A 153 4.63 -7.96 10.20
CA ASP A 153 4.45 -6.99 9.11
C ASP A 153 3.20 -6.14 9.36
N ILE A 154 2.11 -6.75 9.82
CA ILE A 154 0.88 -6.03 10.19
C ILE A 154 1.18 -5.04 11.33
N CYS A 155 1.83 -5.50 12.40
CA CYS A 155 2.22 -4.64 13.51
C CYS A 155 3.16 -3.49 13.09
N THR A 156 4.02 -3.73 12.10
CA THR A 156 4.92 -2.70 11.56
C THR A 156 4.15 -1.63 10.82
N ASP A 157 3.25 -2.02 9.91
CA ASP A 157 2.43 -1.08 9.13
C ASP A 157 1.52 -0.25 10.04
N ILE A 158 0.86 -0.90 11.02
CA ILE A 158 -0.01 -0.22 11.98
C ILE A 158 0.78 0.77 12.83
N ARG A 159 1.99 0.43 13.27
CA ARG A 159 2.86 1.36 14.00
C ARG A 159 3.29 2.55 13.13
N ALA A 160 3.63 2.31 11.86
CA ALA A 160 4.00 3.37 10.93
C ALA A 160 2.83 4.35 10.73
N LEU A 161 1.61 3.84 10.52
CA LEU A 161 0.41 4.66 10.39
C LEU A 161 0.13 5.46 11.66
N ALA A 162 0.18 4.82 12.84
CA ALA A 162 0.00 5.48 14.14
C ALA A 162 1.03 6.58 14.43
N SER A 163 2.23 6.47 13.86
CA SER A 163 3.30 7.46 14.08
C SER A 163 3.07 8.79 13.37
N LEU A 164 2.19 8.85 12.36
CA LEU A 164 1.92 10.07 11.60
C LEU A 164 1.22 11.14 12.45
N ARG A 165 0.21 10.76 13.23
CA ARG A 165 -0.45 11.62 14.24
C ARG A 165 -0.86 10.82 15.47
N PRO A 166 0.07 10.59 16.42
CA PRO A 166 -0.19 9.75 17.58
C PRO A 166 -1.18 10.33 18.60
N SER A 167 -1.57 11.60 18.46
CA SER A 167 -2.51 12.28 19.37
C SER A 167 -3.86 12.59 18.72
N ASP A 168 -4.10 12.11 17.49
CA ASP A 168 -5.33 12.42 16.77
C ASP A 168 -6.52 11.62 17.36
N PRO A 169 -7.66 12.28 17.68
CA PRO A 169 -8.81 11.61 18.28
C PRO A 169 -9.50 10.61 17.32
N SER A 170 -9.25 10.69 16.02
CA SER A 170 -9.76 9.71 15.05
C SER A 170 -9.32 8.27 15.36
N TRP A 171 -8.20 8.08 16.07
CA TRP A 171 -7.75 6.76 16.54
C TRP A 171 -8.74 6.08 17.48
N ASP A 172 -9.45 6.82 18.32
CA ASP A 172 -10.47 6.24 19.21
C ASP A 172 -11.68 5.72 18.42
N GLN A 173 -12.06 6.43 17.36
CA GLN A 173 -13.13 5.98 16.48
C GLN A 173 -12.69 4.79 15.63
N CYS A 174 -11.48 4.82 15.07
CA CYS A 174 -10.91 3.70 14.33
C CYS A 174 -10.85 2.42 15.19
N ARG A 175 -10.34 2.52 16.43
CA ARG A 175 -10.28 1.40 17.37
C ARG A 175 -11.66 0.88 17.75
N ARG A 176 -12.66 1.74 17.90
CA ARG A 176 -14.06 1.29 18.13
C ARG A 176 -14.58 0.50 16.94
N LYS A 177 -14.50 1.04 15.72
CA LYS A 177 -14.95 0.35 14.50
C LYS A 177 -14.26 -1.02 14.31
N LEU A 178 -12.96 -1.10 14.60
CA LEU A 178 -12.23 -2.38 14.55
C LEU A 178 -12.72 -3.39 15.60
N ARG A 179 -13.13 -2.94 16.79
CA ARG A 179 -13.76 -3.82 17.80
C ARG A 179 -15.16 -4.24 17.38
N ASP A 180 -15.93 -3.35 16.76
CA ASP A 180 -17.27 -3.64 16.26
C ASP A 180 -17.21 -4.80 15.25
N LEU A 181 -16.25 -4.76 14.29
CA LEU A 181 -16.00 -5.87 13.36
C LEU A 181 -15.73 -7.23 14.01
N LEU A 182 -15.24 -7.26 15.27
CA LEU A 182 -15.01 -8.52 15.99
C LEU A 182 -16.29 -9.07 16.62
N GLN A 183 -17.21 -8.20 17.03
CA GLN A 183 -18.42 -8.56 17.78
C GLN A 183 -19.61 -8.79 16.85
N ASP A 184 -19.83 -7.86 15.94
CA ASP A 184 -20.94 -7.84 14.99
C ASP A 184 -20.51 -7.03 13.78
N ASP A 185 -20.28 -7.69 12.63
CA ASP A 185 -19.99 -6.97 11.39
C ASP A 185 -21.27 -6.51 10.68
N GLU A 186 -22.44 -6.68 11.32
CA GLU A 186 -23.78 -6.53 10.74
C GLU A 186 -23.97 -7.34 9.44
N GLY A 187 -23.07 -8.31 9.18
CA GLY A 187 -22.97 -9.05 7.93
C GLY A 187 -22.49 -8.24 6.73
N GLU A 188 -22.04 -6.99 6.87
CA GLU A 188 -21.73 -6.14 5.72
C GLU A 188 -20.26 -6.15 5.32
N PHE A 189 -19.34 -6.05 6.28
CA PHE A 189 -17.93 -5.83 5.94
C PHE A 189 -17.30 -7.07 5.30
N PHE A 190 -17.35 -8.23 5.97
CA PHE A 190 -16.71 -9.46 5.48
C PHE A 190 -17.43 -10.07 4.28
N VAL A 191 -18.75 -9.88 4.16
CA VAL A 191 -19.54 -10.33 3.00
C VAL A 191 -19.18 -9.55 1.74
N LYS A 192 -18.89 -8.25 1.86
CA LYS A 192 -18.39 -7.44 0.74
C LYS A 192 -16.96 -7.79 0.35
N GLN A 193 -16.19 -8.48 1.21
CA GLN A 193 -14.83 -8.87 0.89
C GLN A 193 -14.81 -10.13 0.01
N GLN A 194 -13.90 -10.11 -0.96
CA GLN A 194 -13.64 -11.23 -1.85
C GLN A 194 -12.17 -11.63 -1.77
N LYS A 195 -11.92 -12.94 -1.81
CA LYS A 195 -10.60 -13.52 -2.00
C LYS A 195 -10.32 -13.66 -3.48
N TRP A 196 -9.10 -13.32 -3.87
CA TRP A 196 -8.62 -13.60 -5.21
C TRP A 196 -8.20 -15.08 -5.34
N THR A 197 -8.76 -15.79 -6.32
CA THR A 197 -8.40 -17.17 -6.65
C THR A 197 -8.10 -17.30 -8.16
N PRO A 198 -7.48 -18.40 -8.62
CA PRO A 198 -7.33 -18.68 -10.05
C PRO A 198 -8.65 -18.73 -10.83
N HIS A 199 -9.79 -18.84 -10.14
CA HIS A 199 -11.13 -18.86 -10.72
C HIS A 199 -11.85 -17.51 -10.63
N GLY A 200 -11.14 -16.46 -10.18
CA GLY A 200 -11.67 -15.11 -10.03
C GLY A 200 -11.87 -14.70 -8.57
N PHE A 201 -12.81 -13.79 -8.35
CA PHE A 201 -13.18 -13.34 -7.01
C PHE A 201 -14.16 -14.33 -6.38
N GLU A 202 -13.77 -14.89 -5.23
CA GLU A 202 -14.62 -15.77 -4.43
C GLU A 202 -14.98 -15.08 -3.11
N SER A 203 -16.19 -15.30 -2.60
CA SER A 203 -16.55 -14.86 -1.25
C SER A 203 -15.59 -15.45 -0.20
N LEU A 204 -15.31 -14.70 0.86
CA LEU A 204 -14.47 -15.18 1.94
C LEU A 204 -15.07 -16.45 2.58
N LYS A 205 -14.24 -17.48 2.73
CA LYS A 205 -14.57 -18.67 3.52
C LYS A 205 -14.47 -18.36 5.02
N PRO A 206 -15.18 -19.09 5.89
CA PRO A 206 -15.14 -18.87 7.34
C PRO A 206 -13.72 -18.82 7.91
N GLU A 207 -12.81 -19.66 7.42
CA GLU A 207 -11.42 -19.72 7.91
C GLU A 207 -10.66 -18.42 7.62
N ALA A 208 -10.89 -17.81 6.45
CA ALA A 208 -10.29 -16.53 6.09
C ALA A 208 -10.87 -15.39 6.95
N ILE A 209 -12.16 -15.45 7.28
CA ILE A 209 -12.80 -14.48 8.18
C ILE A 209 -12.21 -14.59 9.60
N ASP A 210 -11.99 -15.81 10.09
CA ASP A 210 -11.37 -16.03 11.40
C ASP A 210 -9.92 -15.52 11.46
N GLU A 211 -9.16 -15.73 10.39
CA GLU A 211 -7.84 -15.13 10.23
C GLU A 211 -7.90 -13.58 10.27
N ALA A 212 -9.00 -12.97 9.83
CA ALA A 212 -9.23 -11.52 9.87
C ALA A 212 -9.32 -11.07 11.28
N LYS A 213 -10.21 -11.74 11.99
CA LYS A 213 -10.54 -11.42 13.35
C LYS A 213 -9.29 -11.59 14.20
N ASN A 214 -8.43 -12.57 13.90
CA ASN A 214 -7.13 -12.71 14.54
C ASN A 214 -6.19 -11.54 14.22
N ASN A 215 -6.07 -11.12 12.96
CA ASN A 215 -5.24 -9.98 12.57
C ASN A 215 -5.76 -8.65 13.15
N ILE A 216 -7.09 -8.47 13.23
CA ILE A 216 -7.74 -7.32 13.86
C ILE A 216 -7.42 -7.30 15.36
N ARG A 217 -7.54 -8.44 16.06
CA ARG A 217 -7.16 -8.55 17.48
C ARG A 217 -5.69 -8.18 17.69
N LEU A 218 -4.81 -8.66 16.83
CA LEU A 218 -3.39 -8.33 16.86
C LEU A 218 -3.14 -6.82 16.68
N ALA A 219 -3.75 -6.22 15.65
CA ALA A 219 -3.62 -4.80 15.38
C ALA A 219 -4.19 -3.94 16.50
N LEU A 220 -5.35 -4.31 17.06
CA LEU A 220 -5.95 -3.65 18.22
C LEU A 220 -5.03 -3.72 19.43
N GLY A 221 -4.44 -4.89 19.73
CA GLY A 221 -3.46 -5.02 20.80
C GLY A 221 -2.26 -4.09 20.63
N LYS A 222 -1.78 -3.94 19.38
CA LYS A 222 -0.69 -3.01 19.06
C LYS A 222 -1.08 -1.55 19.22
N LEU A 223 -2.27 -1.15 18.75
CA LEU A 223 -2.79 0.21 18.91
C LEU A 223 -3.03 0.55 20.39
N ASP A 224 -3.60 -0.39 21.15
CA ASP A 224 -3.83 -0.21 22.57
C ASP A 224 -2.51 -0.09 23.34
N GLU A 225 -1.45 -0.83 22.99
CA GLU A 225 -0.11 -0.62 23.56
C GLU A 225 0.43 0.79 23.27
N ILE A 226 0.31 1.26 22.02
CA ILE A 226 0.80 2.58 21.59
C ILE A 226 0.09 3.70 22.37
N PHE A 227 -1.24 3.63 22.50
CA PHE A 227 -2.02 4.72 23.08
C PHE A 227 -2.24 4.61 24.58
N SER A 228 -2.15 3.41 25.17
CA SER A 228 -2.23 3.23 26.64
C SER A 228 -0.91 3.60 27.33
N GLY A 229 0.22 3.54 26.62
CA GLY A 229 1.53 4.00 27.12
C GLY A 229 1.67 5.52 27.26
N SER A 230 0.75 6.30 26.68
CA SER A 230 0.74 7.77 26.72
C SER A 230 0.44 8.37 28.11
N VAL A 231 -0.13 7.59 29.03
CA VAL A 231 -0.50 8.07 30.38
C VAL A 231 0.68 8.03 31.36
N ASN A 232 1.82 7.41 31.02
CA ASN A 232 3.01 7.41 31.88
C ASN A 232 4.30 7.29 31.06
N THR A 233 4.88 8.42 30.67
CA THR A 233 6.28 8.81 30.97
C THR A 233 6.71 9.98 30.10
N TYR A 234 7.03 11.11 30.75
CA TYR A 234 8.09 11.98 30.26
C TYR A 234 9.39 11.16 30.27
N SER A 235 9.81 10.67 29.11
CA SER A 235 11.19 10.22 28.92
C SER A 235 11.66 10.71 27.56
N MET A 236 12.55 11.71 27.60
CA MET A 236 13.33 12.13 26.45
C MET A 236 14.15 10.95 25.95
N HIS A 237 13.75 10.33 24.84
CA HIS A 237 14.68 9.58 24.02
C HIS A 237 14.66 10.10 22.59
N SER A 238 15.81 10.68 22.25
CA SER A 238 16.35 11.13 20.98
C SER A 238 15.64 10.62 19.73
N HIS A 239 15.38 11.57 18.80
CA HIS A 239 15.22 11.36 17.37
C HIS A 239 16.30 10.40 16.84
N GLU A 240 16.03 9.10 16.84
CA GLU A 240 16.72 8.17 15.95
C GLU A 240 15.94 8.14 14.64
N SER A 241 16.60 8.64 13.60
CA SER A 241 16.15 8.67 12.22
C SER A 241 15.61 7.30 11.77
N MET A 242 14.27 7.18 11.77
CA MET A 242 13.52 5.99 11.34
C MET A 242 13.49 5.81 9.81
N VAL A 243 14.48 6.32 9.09
CA VAL A 243 14.56 6.18 7.62
C VAL A 243 15.16 4.81 7.22
N ARG A 244 15.71 4.02 8.15
CA ARG A 244 16.62 2.91 7.81
C ARG A 244 16.13 1.45 7.76
N PRO A 245 14.92 1.01 8.18
CA PRO A 245 14.49 -0.36 7.90
C PRO A 245 13.63 -0.52 6.64
N PHE A 246 13.17 0.56 5.99
CA PHE A 246 12.26 0.47 4.83
C PHE A 246 12.94 0.03 3.52
N PHE A 247 14.23 0.30 3.34
CA PHE A 247 14.96 -0.02 2.10
C PHE A 247 15.23 -1.52 1.92
N GLY A 248 15.26 -2.31 2.98
CA GLY A 248 15.63 -3.73 2.91
C GLY A 248 14.53 -4.66 2.37
N ARG A 249 13.26 -4.26 2.39
CA ARG A 249 12.13 -5.19 2.20
C ARG A 249 11.58 -5.23 0.77
N ILE A 250 11.84 -4.21 -0.05
CA ILE A 250 11.56 -4.25 -1.50
C ILE A 250 12.32 -5.40 -2.17
N TYR A 251 13.56 -5.68 -1.72
CA TYR A 251 14.35 -6.77 -2.28
C TYR A 251 13.77 -8.17 -2.00
N ARG A 252 12.83 -8.34 -1.06
CA ARG A 252 12.18 -9.64 -0.83
C ARG A 252 11.02 -9.88 -1.82
N TYR A 253 10.39 -8.82 -2.33
CA TYR A 253 9.29 -8.90 -3.30
C TYR A 253 9.74 -8.63 -4.75
N LEU A 254 10.93 -8.06 -4.96
CA LEU A 254 11.52 -7.80 -6.29
C LEU A 254 12.65 -8.75 -6.68
N ARG A 255 12.97 -9.80 -5.90
CA ARG A 255 14.02 -10.76 -6.28
C ARG A 255 13.51 -11.74 -7.34
N TYR A 256 13.47 -11.30 -8.58
CA TYR A 256 13.45 -12.21 -9.71
C TYR A 256 14.86 -12.78 -9.94
N PRO A 257 15.02 -14.11 -10.13
CA PRO A 257 16.18 -14.62 -10.83
C PRO A 257 16.15 -14.11 -12.27
N ARG A 258 17.30 -13.68 -12.81
CA ARG A 258 17.46 -13.57 -14.26
C ARG A 258 17.11 -14.93 -14.86
N CYS A 259 16.07 -14.99 -15.69
CA CYS A 259 15.88 -16.13 -16.57
C CYS A 259 17.15 -16.26 -17.42
N PRO A 260 17.81 -17.42 -17.50
CA PRO A 260 18.84 -17.64 -18.50
C PRO A 260 18.20 -17.38 -19.87
N GLU A 261 18.82 -16.53 -20.68
CA GLU A 261 18.54 -16.49 -22.11
C GLU A 261 18.58 -17.92 -22.64
N LYS A 262 17.46 -18.39 -23.18
CA LYS A 262 17.47 -19.56 -24.04
C LYS A 262 18.17 -19.12 -25.31
N ASP A 263 19.45 -19.45 -25.43
CA ASP A 263 20.12 -19.44 -26.72
C ASP A 263 19.41 -20.44 -27.62
N GLU A 264 18.67 -19.89 -28.57
CA GLU A 264 18.07 -20.63 -29.67
C GLU A 264 19.10 -20.75 -30.80
N VAL A 265 19.18 -21.96 -31.34
CA VAL A 265 19.70 -22.32 -32.67
C VAL A 265 21.22 -22.57 -32.81
N GLN A 266 21.57 -23.86 -32.87
CA GLN A 266 22.40 -24.34 -33.99
C GLN A 266 21.63 -25.40 -34.77
N VAL A 267 21.19 -25.01 -35.97
CA VAL A 267 20.92 -25.91 -37.09
C VAL A 267 22.27 -26.49 -37.51
N GLN A 268 22.40 -27.82 -37.54
CA GLN A 268 23.40 -28.47 -38.37
C GLN A 268 22.71 -29.23 -39.50
N VAL A 269 23.23 -28.93 -40.69
CA VAL A 269 22.95 -29.49 -42.01
C VAL A 269 23.38 -30.95 -42.09
#